data_AF-A0A950MW30-F1
#
_entry.id   AF-A0A950MW30-F1
#
_cell.length_a   1.000
_cell.length_b   1.000
_cell.length_c   1.000
_cell.angle_alpha   90.00
_cell.angle_beta   90.00
_cell.angle_gamma   90.00
#
_symmetry.space_group_name_H-M   'P 1'
#
loop_
_entity.id
_entity.type
_entity.pdbx_description
1 polymer ?
#
loop_
_entity_poly.entity_id
_entity_poly.type
_entity_poly.pdbx_seq_one_letter_code
_entity_poly.pdbx_strand_id
1 'polypeptide(L)'
;MPALSIGRIFGRVGYVGWVSILTSIALVLLWQLAATIEVVPAMFLPSPVAVAAKFVAVATDGFQDATLLQHLLASVGRVTAALIAAIIIGVALGFAMNLSETARGAITPILEFYRPIPPLAYLPLVIIWFGIGE
;
A
#
# COMPACT_ATOMS: atom_id res chain seq x y z
N MET A 1 15.69 -3.76 44.25
CA MET A 1 15.72 -3.70 42.77
C MET A 1 16.23 -5.04 42.26
N PRO A 2 15.45 -5.88 41.57
CA PRO A 2 15.95 -7.16 41.12
C PRO A 2 16.87 -6.92 39.90
N ALA A 3 18.14 -7.31 40.04
CA ALA A 3 19.10 -7.30 38.94
C ALA A 3 18.61 -8.25 37.84
N LEU A 4 18.15 -7.69 36.73
CA LEU A 4 17.86 -8.46 35.51
C LEU A 4 19.18 -9.04 35.01
N SER A 5 19.38 -10.34 35.24
CA SER A 5 20.50 -11.09 34.69
C SER A 5 20.47 -10.97 33.16
N ILE A 6 21.46 -10.26 32.60
CA ILE A 6 21.65 -10.02 31.16
C ILE A 6 21.57 -11.33 30.36
N GLY A 7 22.02 -12.46 30.92
CA GLY A 7 21.93 -13.78 30.30
C GLY A 7 20.50 -14.28 30.03
N ARG A 8 19.51 -13.88 30.84
CA ARG A 8 18.09 -14.25 30.60
C ARG A 8 17.48 -13.47 29.45
N ILE A 9 17.96 -12.25 29.17
CA ILE A 9 17.48 -11.43 28.06
C ILE A 9 17.97 -12.01 26.73
N PHE A 10 19.24 -12.36 26.63
CA PHE A 10 19.81 -12.99 25.42
C PHE A 10 19.18 -14.35 25.11
N GLY A 11 18.95 -15.20 26.13
CA GLY A 11 18.23 -16.46 25.96
C GLY A 11 16.78 -16.28 25.51
N ARG A 12 16.09 -15.24 25.99
CA ARG A 12 14.71 -14.93 25.60
C ARG A 12 14.62 -14.43 24.16
N VAL A 13 15.56 -13.61 23.70
CA VAL A 13 15.61 -13.15 22.29
C VAL A 13 15.82 -14.32 21.34
N GLY A 14 16.75 -15.24 21.66
CA GLY A 14 16.97 -16.45 20.86
C GLY A 14 15.74 -17.37 20.84
N TYR A 15 15.13 -17.62 21.99
CA TYR A 15 13.92 -18.44 22.10
C TYR A 15 12.73 -17.86 21.32
N VAL A 16 12.47 -16.56 21.47
CA VAL A 16 11.37 -15.88 20.75
C VAL A 16 11.63 -15.88 19.24
N GLY A 17 12.88 -15.71 18.80
CA GLY A 17 13.25 -15.84 17.39
C GLY A 17 12.93 -17.22 16.82
N TRP A 18 13.35 -18.27 17.52
CA TRP A 18 13.06 -19.66 17.11
C TRP A 18 11.57 -19.98 17.08
N VAL A 19 10.83 -19.59 18.13
CA VAL A 19 9.38 -19.79 18.17
C VAL A 19 8.69 -19.03 17.02
N SER A 20 9.13 -17.81 16.70
CA SER A 20 8.60 -17.03 15.59
C SER A 20 8.84 -17.70 14.24
N ILE A 21 10.06 -18.21 13.99
CA ILE A 21 10.39 -18.91 12.75
C ILE A 21 9.55 -20.18 12.61
N LEU A 22 9.48 -21.01 13.66
CA LEU A 22 8.69 -22.24 13.65
C LEU A 22 7.20 -21.96 13.42
N THR A 23 6.67 -20.92 14.06
CA THR A 23 5.27 -20.52 13.90
C THR A 23 5.01 -20.07 12.45
N SER A 24 5.89 -19.24 11.88
CA SER A 24 5.76 -18.81 10.48
C SER A 24 5.83 -19.98 9.49
N ILE A 25 6.75 -20.92 9.68
CA ILE A 25 6.85 -22.13 8.86
C ILE A 25 5.56 -22.96 8.99
N ALA A 26 5.09 -23.17 10.21
CA ALA A 26 3.85 -23.92 10.45
C ALA A 26 2.66 -23.27 9.75
N LEU A 27 2.53 -21.94 9.80
CA LEU A 27 1.46 -21.21 9.10
C LEU A 27 1.55 -21.38 7.57
N VAL A 28 2.75 -21.29 6.98
CA VAL A 28 2.94 -21.50 5.54
C VAL A 28 2.60 -22.93 5.14
N LEU A 29 2.99 -23.92 5.95
CA LEU A 29 2.65 -25.32 5.71
C LEU A 29 1.15 -25.59 5.82
N LEU A 30 0.49 -25.00 6.82
CA LEU A 30 -0.96 -25.08 6.97
C LEU A 30 -1.68 -24.42 5.79
N TRP A 31 -1.21 -23.27 5.31
CA TRP A 31 -1.74 -22.62 4.11
C TRP A 31 -1.52 -23.49 2.86
N GLN A 32 -0.32 -24.03 2.67
CA GLN A 32 -0.04 -24.96 1.58
C GLN A 32 -0.99 -26.17 1.62
N LEU A 33 -1.14 -26.79 2.80
CA LEU A 33 -2.01 -27.94 2.97
C LEU A 33 -3.46 -27.58 2.65
N ALA A 34 -3.98 -26.50 3.24
CA ALA A 34 -5.34 -26.02 3.02
C ALA A 34 -5.63 -25.71 1.54
N ALA A 35 -4.67 -25.13 0.83
CA ALA A 35 -4.78 -24.89 -0.60
C ALA A 35 -4.71 -26.19 -1.43
N THR A 36 -3.88 -27.16 -1.04
CA THR A 36 -3.75 -28.44 -1.78
C THR A 36 -4.93 -29.38 -1.61
N ILE A 37 -5.59 -29.36 -0.44
CA ILE A 37 -6.80 -30.16 -0.20
C ILE A 37 -8.07 -29.43 -0.64
N GLU A 38 -7.93 -28.27 -1.29
CA GLU A 38 -9.02 -27.47 -1.88
C GLU A 38 -10.14 -27.12 -0.87
N VAL A 39 -9.78 -26.78 0.38
CA VAL A 39 -10.76 -26.31 1.38
C VAL A 39 -11.53 -25.09 0.86
N VAL A 40 -10.87 -24.27 0.04
CA VAL A 40 -11.41 -23.07 -0.61
C VAL A 40 -10.99 -23.13 -2.07
N PRO A 41 -11.84 -22.67 -3.03
CA PRO A 41 -11.46 -22.66 -4.44
C PRO A 41 -10.14 -21.92 -4.66
N ALA A 42 -9.28 -22.47 -5.53
CA ALA A 42 -7.94 -21.93 -5.81
C ALA A 42 -7.93 -20.47 -6.30
N MET A 43 -9.04 -19.98 -6.83
CA MET A 43 -9.23 -18.56 -7.18
C MET A 43 -9.16 -17.63 -5.96
N PHE A 44 -9.60 -18.09 -4.78
CA PHE A 44 -9.60 -17.30 -3.55
C PHE A 44 -8.43 -17.66 -2.62
N LEU A 45 -7.96 -18.92 -2.65
CA LEU A 45 -6.84 -19.38 -1.84
C LEU A 45 -5.80 -20.13 -2.69
N PRO A 46 -5.03 -19.42 -3.53
CA PRO A 46 -3.91 -20.03 -4.23
C PRO A 46 -2.86 -20.53 -3.22
N SER A 47 -2.17 -21.62 -3.55
CA SER A 47 -1.11 -22.13 -2.69
C SER A 47 0.08 -21.16 -2.63
N PRO A 48 0.83 -21.09 -1.51
CA PRO A 48 2.01 -20.24 -1.40
C PRO A 48 3.02 -20.48 -2.53
N VAL A 49 3.18 -21.74 -2.97
CA VAL A 49 4.03 -22.09 -4.12
C VAL A 49 3.49 -21.48 -5.42
N ALA A 50 2.19 -21.54 -5.66
CA ALA A 50 1.58 -20.93 -6.85
C ALA A 50 1.73 -19.40 -6.83
N VAL A 51 1.59 -18.77 -5.66
CA VAL A 51 1.82 -17.32 -5.48
C VAL A 51 3.28 -16.97 -5.79
N ALA A 52 4.24 -17.72 -5.25
CA ALA A 52 5.67 -17.50 -5.51
C ALA A 52 6.02 -17.69 -6.99
N ALA A 53 5.51 -18.75 -7.63
CA ALA A 53 5.73 -18.99 -9.05
C ALA A 53 5.13 -17.87 -9.92
N LYS A 54 3.92 -17.40 -9.60
CA LYS A 54 3.30 -16.27 -10.30
C LYS A 54 4.03 -14.96 -10.05
N PHE A 55 4.53 -14.72 -8.85
CA PHE A 55 5.35 -13.54 -8.56
C PHE A 55 6.58 -13.48 -9.45
N VAL A 56 7.32 -14.59 -9.56
CA VAL A 56 8.50 -14.68 -10.43
C VAL A 56 8.10 -14.46 -11.90
N ALA A 57 7.07 -15.16 -12.38
CA ALA A 57 6.62 -15.03 -13.77
C ALA A 57 6.21 -13.58 -14.12
N VAL A 58 5.45 -12.89 -13.26
CA VAL A 58 5.05 -11.49 -13.49
C VAL A 58 6.25 -10.54 -13.38
N ALA A 59 7.24 -10.87 -12.55
CA ALA A 59 8.45 -10.09 -12.42
C ALA A 59 9.39 -10.22 -13.63
N THR A 60 9.49 -11.41 -14.24
CA THR A 60 10.42 -11.67 -15.36
C THR A 60 9.76 -11.58 -16.72
N ASP A 61 8.64 -12.26 -16.91
CA ASP A 61 7.97 -12.44 -18.20
C ASP A 61 6.92 -11.35 -18.44
N GLY A 62 6.48 -10.72 -17.35
CA GLY A 62 5.48 -9.67 -17.35
C GLY A 62 4.04 -10.17 -17.33
N PHE A 63 3.12 -9.21 -17.22
CA PHE A 63 1.69 -9.42 -17.16
C PHE A 63 0.99 -8.24 -17.81
N GLN A 64 0.16 -8.53 -18.82
CA GLN A 64 -0.50 -7.51 -19.65
C GLN A 64 0.50 -6.50 -20.22
N ASP A 65 1.40 -7.01 -21.07
CA ASP A 65 2.38 -6.24 -21.85
C ASP A 65 3.42 -5.42 -21.05
N ALA A 66 3.46 -5.57 -19.71
CA ALA A 66 4.44 -4.92 -18.87
C ALA A 66 4.93 -5.79 -17.70
N THR A 67 6.18 -5.58 -17.28
CA THR A 67 6.77 -6.29 -16.14
C THR A 67 6.28 -5.74 -14.81
N LEU A 68 6.41 -6.51 -13.72
CA LEU A 68 6.10 -6.05 -12.37
C LEU A 68 6.77 -4.71 -12.04
N LEU A 69 8.03 -4.55 -12.46
CA LEU A 69 8.79 -3.33 -12.23
C LEU A 69 8.21 -2.15 -13.01
N GLN A 70 7.77 -2.35 -14.25
CA GLN A 70 7.14 -1.30 -15.05
C GLN A 70 5.81 -0.84 -14.43
N HIS A 71 4.97 -1.79 -13.99
CA HIS A 71 3.73 -1.47 -13.26
C HIS A 71 4.00 -0.72 -11.95
N LEU A 72 5.01 -1.15 -11.20
CA LEU A 72 5.44 -0.48 -9.97
C LEU A 72 5.88 0.96 -10.25
N LEU A 73 6.75 1.16 -11.24
CA LEU A 73 7.27 2.48 -11.59
C LEU A 73 6.17 3.39 -12.14
N ALA A 74 5.24 2.87 -12.94
CA ALA A 74 4.07 3.63 -13.38
C ALA A 74 3.20 4.07 -12.20
N SER A 75 2.93 3.17 -11.24
CA SER A 75 2.18 3.51 -10.03
C SER A 75 2.89 4.57 -9.18
N VAL A 76 4.19 4.39 -8.92
CA VAL A 76 5.00 5.34 -8.15
C VAL A 76 5.10 6.69 -8.87
N GLY A 77 5.32 6.68 -10.19
CA GLY A 77 5.39 7.87 -11.02
C GLY A 77 4.11 8.69 -10.94
N ARG A 78 2.94 8.05 -11.08
CA ARG A 78 1.63 8.72 -10.96
C ARG A 78 1.43 9.36 -9.59
N VAL A 79 1.69 8.62 -8.51
CA VAL A 79 1.56 9.16 -7.14
C VAL A 79 2.53 10.31 -6.89
N THR A 80 3.75 10.21 -7.40
CA THR A 80 4.77 11.26 -7.25
C THR A 80 4.40 12.52 -8.02
N ALA A 81 3.94 12.39 -9.27
CA ALA A 81 3.48 13.52 -10.06
C ALA A 81 2.28 14.23 -9.40
N ALA A 82 1.31 13.46 -8.91
CA ALA A 82 0.17 14.01 -8.17
C ALA A 82 0.60 14.73 -6.89
N LEU A 83 1.55 14.17 -6.14
CA LEU A 83 2.10 14.77 -4.93
C LEU A 83 2.80 16.10 -5.23
N ILE A 84 3.64 16.15 -6.25
CA ILE A 84 4.34 17.39 -6.65
C ILE A 84 3.33 18.47 -7.04
N ALA A 85 2.34 18.14 -7.85
CA ALA A 85 1.29 19.07 -8.24
C ALA A 85 0.49 19.57 -7.01
N ALA A 86 0.13 18.67 -6.10
CA ALA A 86 -0.58 19.01 -4.87
C ALA A 86 0.26 19.91 -3.94
N ILE A 87 1.56 19.68 -3.83
CA ILE A 87 2.48 20.53 -3.06
C ILE A 87 2.54 21.93 -3.67
N ILE A 88 2.76 22.04 -4.98
CA ILE A 88 2.88 23.33 -5.66
C ILE A 88 1.59 24.15 -5.45
N ILE A 89 0.43 23.55 -5.72
CA ILE A 89 -0.86 24.23 -5.60
C ILE A 89 -1.18 24.53 -4.13
N GLY A 90 -1.01 23.54 -3.25
CA GLY A 90 -1.33 23.67 -1.82
C GLY A 90 -0.45 24.71 -1.12
N VAL A 91 0.84 24.75 -1.43
CA VAL A 91 1.77 25.77 -0.88
C VAL A 91 1.41 27.15 -1.43
N ALA A 92 1.15 27.28 -2.73
CA ALA A 92 0.78 28.57 -3.33
C ALA A 92 -0.52 29.12 -2.70
N LEU A 93 -1.56 28.29 -2.57
CA LEU A 93 -2.81 28.69 -1.95
C LEU A 93 -2.64 28.99 -0.45
N GLY A 94 -1.93 28.13 0.29
CA GLY A 94 -1.66 28.35 1.71
C GLY A 94 -0.89 29.65 1.95
N PHE A 95 0.08 29.97 1.10
CA PHE A 95 0.83 31.21 1.16
C PHE A 95 -0.06 32.43 0.84
N ALA A 96 -0.91 32.35 -0.18
CA ALA A 96 -1.87 33.41 -0.51
C ALA A 96 -2.85 33.69 0.65
N MET A 97 -3.38 32.63 1.29
CA MET A 97 -4.25 32.74 2.46
C MET A 97 -3.54 33.28 3.71
N ASN A 98 -2.21 33.14 3.78
CA ASN A 98 -1.42 33.72 4.84
C ASN A 98 -1.19 35.23 4.66
N LEU A 99 -1.03 35.68 3.42
CA LEU A 99 -0.75 37.09 3.11
C LEU A 99 -2.00 37.97 3.00
N SER A 100 -3.19 37.41 2.73
CA SER A 100 -4.41 38.17 2.50
C SER A 100 -5.63 37.58 3.21
N GLU A 101 -6.32 38.42 3.99
CA GLU A 101 -7.60 38.06 4.62
C GLU A 101 -8.68 37.78 3.58
N THR A 102 -8.69 38.49 2.45
CA THR A 102 -9.62 38.25 1.34
C THR A 102 -9.39 36.87 0.72
N ALA A 103 -8.13 36.49 0.44
CA ALA A 103 -7.82 35.17 -0.11
C ALA A 103 -8.21 34.06 0.87
N ARG A 104 -7.95 34.26 2.17
CA ARG A 104 -8.40 33.34 3.22
C ARG A 104 -9.92 33.18 3.23
N GLY A 105 -10.67 34.28 3.21
CA GLY A 105 -12.13 34.25 3.21
C GLY A 105 -12.72 33.57 1.98
N ALA A 106 -12.09 33.71 0.81
CA ALA A 106 -12.56 33.10 -0.44
C ALA A 106 -12.25 31.59 -0.53
N ILE A 107 -11.05 31.16 -0.10
CA ILE A 107 -10.57 29.79 -0.29
C ILE A 107 -11.06 28.85 0.83
N THR A 108 -11.12 29.32 2.08
CA THR A 108 -11.49 28.48 3.24
C THR A 108 -12.82 27.72 3.05
N PRO A 109 -13.93 28.34 2.60
CA PRO A 109 -15.19 27.62 2.42
C PRO A 109 -15.09 26.48 1.39
N ILE A 110 -14.33 26.67 0.32
CA ILE A 110 -14.09 25.65 -0.72
C ILE A 110 -13.33 24.46 -0.12
N LEU A 111 -12.30 24.73 0.69
CA LEU A 111 -11.53 23.69 1.36
C LEU A 111 -12.35 22.94 2.41
N GLU A 112 -13.16 23.63 3.19
CA GLU A 112 -14.06 23.03 4.19
C GLU A 112 -15.11 22.13 3.54
N PHE A 113 -15.63 22.51 2.37
CA PHE A 113 -16.54 21.68 1.58
C PHE A 113 -15.85 20.44 0.99
N TYR A 114 -14.61 20.57 0.50
CA TYR A 114 -13.88 19.47 -0.13
C TYR A 114 -13.37 18.43 0.89
N ARG A 115 -12.98 18.87 2.09
CA ARG A 115 -12.37 18.04 3.15
C ARG A 115 -13.14 16.77 3.53
N PRO A 116 -14.48 16.76 3.69
CA PRO A 116 -15.23 15.57 4.07
C PRO A 116 -15.43 14.57 2.93
N ILE A 117 -15.17 14.95 1.67
CA ILE A 117 -15.46 14.10 0.52
C ILE A 117 -14.39 13.00 0.42
N PRO A 118 -14.75 11.71 0.48
CA PRO A 118 -13.79 10.63 0.36
C PRO A 118 -13.08 10.67 -1.00
N PRO A 119 -11.74 10.50 -1.07
CA PRO A 119 -11.02 10.49 -2.35
C PRO A 119 -11.56 9.47 -3.37
N LEU A 120 -12.10 8.35 -2.90
CA LEU A 120 -12.68 7.31 -3.76
C LEU A 120 -13.99 7.75 -4.44
N ALA A 121 -14.69 8.77 -3.93
CA ALA A 121 -15.95 9.26 -4.51
C ALA A 121 -15.74 9.94 -5.87
N TYR A 122 -14.52 10.42 -6.16
CA TYR A 122 -14.19 11.07 -7.42
C TYR A 122 -13.97 10.08 -8.58
N LEU A 123 -13.77 8.80 -8.28
CA LEU A 123 -13.35 7.81 -9.26
C LEU A 123 -14.33 7.68 -10.45
N PRO A 124 -15.66 7.61 -10.27
CA PRO A 124 -16.60 7.55 -11.39
C PRO A 124 -16.60 8.83 -12.25
N LEU A 125 -16.46 9.99 -11.60
CA LEU A 125 -16.49 11.30 -12.27
C LEU A 125 -15.26 11.51 -13.14
N VAL A 126 -14.08 11.14 -12.63
CA VAL A 126 -12.82 11.13 -13.38
C VAL A 126 -12.91 10.20 -14.58
N ILE A 127 -13.46 9.00 -14.42
CA ILE A 127 -13.64 8.05 -15.54
C ILE A 127 -14.57 8.62 -16.62
N ILE A 128 -15.67 9.28 -16.25
CA ILE A 128 -16.59 9.86 -17.23
C ILE A 128 -15.93 11.01 -18.00
N TRP A 129 -15.16 11.87 -17.32
CA TRP A 129 -14.54 13.03 -17.96
C TRP A 129 -13.30 12.71 -18.78
N PHE A 130 -12.42 11.85 -18.26
CA PHE A 130 -11.13 11.56 -18.87
C PHE A 130 -11.10 10.22 -19.61
N GLY A 131 -12.16 9.41 -19.51
CA GLY A 131 -12.20 8.05 -20.03
C GLY A 131 -11.37 7.08 -19.18
N ILE A 132 -11.29 5.84 -19.64
CA ILE A 132 -10.31 4.86 -19.15
C ILE A 132 -9.16 4.90 -20.13
N GLY A 133 -7.99 5.38 -19.69
CA GLY A 133 -6.86 5.64 -20.58
C GLY A 133 -5.53 5.79 -19.84
N GLU A 134 -5.00 4.66 -19.37
CA GLU A 134 -3.64 4.15 -19.66
C GLU A 134 -3.78 2.65 -19.93
#